data_AF-A0A3L8BLQ5-F1
#
_entry.id   AF-A0A3L8BLQ5-F1
#
_cell.length_a   1.000
_cell.length_b   1.000
_cell.length_c   1.000
_cell.angle_alpha   90.00
_cell.angle_beta   90.00
_cell.angle_gamma   90.00
#
_symmetry.space_group_name_H-M   'P 1'
#
loop_
_entity.id
_entity.type
_entity.pdbx_description
1 polymer ?
#
loop_
_entity_poly.entity_id
_entity_poly.type
_entity_poly.pdbx_seq_one_letter_code
_entity_poly.pdbx_strand_id
1 'polypeptide(L)' 'MKAIKYLILGMFAGGVLGLAAGVNIGRDKPILSNPFEDKRVSSKMKDTGSELIRQSGEAIEDAGKAIKDQFN' A
#
# COMPACT_ATOMS: atom_id res chain seq x y z
N MET A 1 23.48 14.20 2.52
CA MET A 1 22.77 12.88 2.51
C MET A 1 22.02 12.59 3.81
N LYS A 2 22.60 12.83 5.00
CA LYS A 2 21.93 12.52 6.29
C LYS A 2 20.59 13.26 6.49
N ALA A 3 20.54 14.55 6.20
CA ALA A 3 19.31 15.35 6.31
C ALA A 3 18.16 14.84 5.43
N ILE A 4 18.44 14.55 4.14
CA ILE A 4 17.46 13.95 3.23
C ILE A 4 16.99 12.58 3.73
N LYS A 5 17.90 11.74 4.25
CA LYS A 5 17.52 10.45 4.83
C LYS A 5 16.59 10.62 6.03
N TYR A 6 16.85 11.57 6.93
CA TYR A 6 15.98 11.84 8.07
C TYR A 6 14.65 12.47 7.66
N LEU A 7 14.63 13.29 6.61
CA LEU A 7 13.40 13.85 6.05
C LEU A 7 12.52 12.73 5.48
N ILE A 8 13.08 11.83 4.67
CA ILE A 8 12.36 10.68 4.12
C ILE A 8 11.87 9.77 5.25
N LEU A 9 12.73 9.49 6.24
CA LEU A 9 12.36 8.65 7.39
C LEU A 9 11.25 9.28 8.22
N GLY A 10 11.32 10.59 8.48
CA GLY A 10 10.31 11.34 9.21
C GLY A 10 8.98 11.40 8.45
N MET A 11 9.03 11.56 7.12
CA MET A 11 7.85 11.52 6.27
C MET A 11 7.17 10.14 6.30
N PHE A 12 7.97 9.06 6.24
CA PHE A 12 7.45 7.70 6.38
C PHE A 12 6.85 7.45 7.76
N ALA A 13 7.56 7.79 8.82
CA ALA A 13 7.09 7.60 10.20
C ALA A 13 5.82 8.42 10.48
N GLY A 14 5.81 9.70 10.10
CA GLY A 14 4.66 10.58 10.23
C GLY A 14 3.48 10.14 9.38
N GLY A 15 3.73 9.66 8.15
CA GLY A 15 2.70 9.11 7.27
C GLY A 15 2.02 7.88 7.87
N VAL A 16 2.80 6.92 8.36
CA VAL A 16 2.25 5.71 9.00
C VAL A 16 1.46 6.05 10.26
N LEU A 17 2.00 6.90 11.13
CA LEU A 17 1.33 7.33 12.36
C LEU A 17 0.06 8.14 12.07
N GLY A 18 0.11 9.05 11.10
CA GLY A 18 -1.03 9.87 10.68
C GLY A 18 -2.15 9.05 10.07
N LEU A 19 -1.82 8.07 9.22
CA LEU A 19 -2.81 7.14 8.66
C LEU A 19 -3.46 6.28 9.75
N ALA A 20 -2.66 5.75 10.69
CA ALA A 20 -3.18 4.98 11.82
C ALA A 20 -4.16 5.81 12.67
N ALA A 21 -3.77 7.03 13.04
CA ALA A 21 -4.61 7.94 13.80
C ALA A 21 -5.89 8.34 13.02
N GLY A 22 -5.76 8.67 11.74
CA GLY A 22 -6.89 9.03 10.88
C GLY A 22 -7.92 7.91 10.73
N VAL A 23 -7.45 6.66 10.61
CA VAL A 23 -8.33 5.48 10.57
C VAL A 23 -9.10 5.29 11.88
N ASN A 24 -8.45 5.52 13.04
CA ASN A 24 -9.11 5.43 14.33
C ASN A 24 -10.14 6.55 14.53
N ILE A 25 -9.79 7.79 14.19
CA ILE A 25 -10.70 8.95 14.26
C ILE A 25 -11.92 8.73 13.37
N GLY A 26 -11.73 8.30 12.12
CA GLY A 26 -12.83 8.05 11.19
C GLY A 26 -13.73 6.87 11.56
N ARG A 27 -13.40 6.12 12.62
CA ARG A 27 -14.20 5.01 13.14
C ARG A 27 -14.68 5.22 14.58
N ASP A 28 -14.56 6.44 15.10
CA ASP A 28 -14.90 6.76 16.49
C ASP A 28 -14.22 5.81 17.51
N LYS A 29 -12.97 5.40 17.21
CA LYS A 29 -12.14 4.57 18.10
C LYS A 29 -11.02 5.40 18.73
N PRO A 30 -10.53 5.03 19.93
CA PRO A 30 -9.39 5.69 20.53
C PRO A 30 -8.17 5.71 19.60
N ILE A 31 -7.45 6.83 19.57
CA ILE A 31 -6.34 7.05 18.61
C ILE A 31 -5.19 6.04 18.74
N LEU A 32 -5.02 5.44 19.94
CA LEU A 32 -3.99 4.45 20.24
C LEU A 32 -4.48 3.00 20.07
N SER A 33 -5.74 2.79 19.73
CA SER A 33 -6.25 1.45 19.41
C SER A 33 -5.63 0.94 18.11
N ASN A 34 -5.56 -0.39 17.94
CA ASN A 34 -5.07 -0.97 16.69
C ASN A 34 -6.02 -0.65 15.52
N PRO A 35 -5.61 0.20 14.55
CA PRO A 35 -6.48 0.63 13.45
C PRO A 35 -6.79 -0.50 12.43
N PHE A 36 -6.06 -1.62 12.52
CA PHE A 36 -6.17 -2.76 11.61
C PHE A 36 -6.81 -4.00 12.24
N GLU A 37 -7.33 -3.89 13.47
CA GLU A 37 -7.96 -5.01 14.17
C GLU A 37 -9.30 -5.44 13.54
N ASP A 38 -9.98 -4.52 12.84
CA ASP A 38 -11.24 -4.84 12.16
C ASP A 38 -10.98 -5.74 10.94
N LYS A 39 -11.50 -6.97 11.00
CA LYS A 39 -11.35 -7.99 9.94
C LYS A 39 -11.80 -7.50 8.56
N ARG A 40 -12.75 -6.56 8.48
CA ARG A 40 -13.22 -6.00 7.19
C ARG A 40 -12.12 -5.22 6.48
N VAL A 41 -11.25 -4.56 7.23
CA VAL A 41 -10.17 -3.72 6.72
C VAL A 41 -9.03 -4.60 6.22
N SER A 42 -8.66 -5.59 7.01
CA SER A 42 -7.66 -6.58 6.62
C SER A 42 -8.11 -7.35 5.37
N SER A 43 -9.38 -7.77 5.30
CA SER A 43 -9.93 -8.40 4.09
C SER A 43 -9.89 -7.45 2.89
N LYS A 44 -10.41 -6.23 3.02
CA LYS A 44 -10.45 -5.27 1.91
C LYS A 44 -9.05 -4.88 1.40
N MET A 45 -8.07 -4.74 2.30
CA MET A 45 -6.67 -4.54 1.91
C MET A 45 -6.09 -5.75 1.19
N LYS A 46 -6.39 -6.96 1.68
CA LYS A 46 -5.94 -8.21 1.05
C LYS A 46 -6.54 -8.39 -0.34
N ASP A 47 -7.82 -8.10 -0.50
CA ASP A 47 -8.53 -8.18 -1.78
C ASP A 47 -7.97 -7.16 -2.77
N THR A 48 -7.82 -5.90 -2.34
CA THR A 48 -7.22 -4.83 -3.15
C THR A 48 -5.78 -5.16 -3.54
N GLY A 49 -4.97 -5.68 -2.62
CA GLY A 49 -3.59 -6.08 -2.89
C GLY A 49 -3.50 -7.24 -3.87
N SER A 50 -4.41 -8.22 -3.75
CA SER A 50 -4.48 -9.36 -4.67
C SER A 50 -4.86 -8.90 -6.08
N GLU A 51 -5.81 -7.97 -6.21
CA GLU A 51 -6.21 -7.37 -7.49
C GLU A 51 -5.06 -6.62 -8.15
N LEU A 52 -4.33 -5.80 -7.37
CA LEU A 52 -3.18 -5.04 -7.86
C LEU A 52 -2.04 -5.95 -8.33
N ILE A 53 -1.72 -7.00 -7.58
CA ILE A 53 -0.70 -7.98 -7.96
C ILE A 53 -1.11 -8.69 -9.26
N ARG A 54 -2.39 -9.07 -9.38
CA ARG A 54 -2.91 -9.74 -10.57
C ARG A 54 -2.82 -8.84 -11.81
N GLN A 55 -3.31 -7.60 -11.71
CA GLN A 55 -3.18 -6.62 -12.81
C GLN A 55 -1.72 -6.34 -13.18
N SER A 56 -0.83 -6.26 -12.19
CA SER A 56 0.60 -6.04 -12.45
C SER A 56 1.21 -7.24 -13.18
N GLY A 57 0.85 -8.47 -12.79
CA GLY A 57 1.27 -9.69 -13.48
C GLY A 57 0.77 -9.76 -14.92
N GLU A 58 -0.51 -9.46 -15.15
CA GLU A 58 -1.11 -9.40 -16.49
C GLU A 58 -0.41 -8.36 -17.36
N ALA A 59 -0.18 -7.15 -16.85
CA ALA A 59 0.53 -6.10 -17.59
C ALA A 59 1.99 -6.47 -17.93
N ILE A 60 2.69 -7.17 -17.04
CA ILE A 60 4.05 -7.66 -17.28
C ILE A 60 4.05 -8.77 -18.34
N GLU A 61 3.09 -9.68 -18.27
CA GLU A 61 2.94 -10.78 -19.23
C GLU A 61 2.64 -10.25 -20.64
N ASP A 62 1.71 -9.30 -20.75
CA ASP A 62 1.36 -8.67 -22.01
C ASP A 62 2.53 -7.87 -22.60
N ALA A 63 3.27 -7.14 -21.77
CA ALA A 63 4.50 -6.48 -22.19
C ALA A 63 5.54 -7.49 -22.69
N GLY A 64 5.67 -8.64 -22.02
CA GLY A 64 6.56 -9.74 -22.44
C GLY A 64 6.16 -10.35 -23.78
N LYS A 65 4.85 -10.56 -24.03
CA LYS A 65 4.33 -11.05 -25.32
C LYS A 65 4.57 -10.05 -26.44
N ALA A 66 4.28 -8.77 -26.21
CA ALA A 66 4.49 -7.71 -27.21
C ALA A 66 5.97 -7.59 -27.62
N ILE A 67 6.90 -7.71 -26.67
CA ILE A 67 8.34 -7.75 -26.95
C ILE A 67 8.66 -8.99 -27.79
N LYS A 68 8.19 -10.17 -27.39
CA LYS A 68 8.46 -11.42 -28.11
C LYS A 68 7.97 -11.40 -29.56
N ASP A 69 6.79 -10.84 -29.80
CA ASP A 69 6.21 -10.71 -31.14
C ASP A 69 6.95 -9.68 -32.02
N GLN A 70 7.62 -8.68 -31.43
CA GLN A 70 8.49 -7.76 -32.19
C GLN A 70 9.81 -8.38 -32.65
N PHE A 71 10.25 -9.47 -32.02
CA PHE A 71 11.52 -10.14 -32.34
C PHE A 71 11.35 -11.43 -33.15
N ASN A 72 10.12 -11.76 -33.54
CA ASN A 72 9.75 -12.92 -34.36
C ASN A 72 9.30 -12.49 -35.76
#